data_AF-A0A5Q0BMZ0-F1
#
_entry.id   AF-A0A5Q0BMZ0-F1
#
_cell.length_a   1.000
_cell.length_b   1.000
_cell.length_c   1.000
_cell.angle_alpha   90.00
_cell.angle_beta   90.00
_cell.angle_gamma   90.00
#
_symmetry.space_group_name_H-M   'P 1'
#
loop_
_entity.id
_entity.type
_entity.pdbx_description
1 polymer ?
#
loop_
_entity_poly.entity_id
_entity_poly.type
_entity_poly.pdbx_seq_one_letter_code
_entity_poly.pdbx_strand_id
1 'polypeptide(L)'
;MINNAIDHSGSPTVAVYLRRDPINTYLKVSDNGEGVFLKIQKALGLWDARESILELAKGKLTTDPSRHTGEGIFFSSKAADQFDILSGNLNFAHEADGTDWLMVGQGDEPGTRVLMRLANDSERTLTSVFDAYAEPDDFRRERMTTSIGAAAIISWEKFWTSQAY
;
A
#
# COMPACT_ATOMS: atom_id res chain seq x y z
N MET A 1 -2.90 -2.01 -4.21
CA MET A 1 -3.23 -2.76 -2.97
C MET A 1 -4.06 -4.02 -3.18
N ILE A 2 -5.08 -4.04 -4.05
CA ILE A 2 -5.85 -5.27 -4.33
C ILE A 2 -4.94 -6.36 -4.91
N ASN A 3 -4.12 -6.04 -5.92
CA ASN A 3 -3.15 -6.99 -6.49
C ASN A 3 -2.18 -7.52 -5.42
N ASN A 4 -1.63 -6.65 -4.57
CA ASN A 4 -0.78 -7.10 -3.47
C ASN A 4 -1.48 -8.16 -2.60
N ALA A 5 -2.79 -7.98 -2.31
CA ALA A 5 -3.56 -8.97 -1.58
C ALA A 5 -3.75 -10.25 -2.40
N ILE A 6 -4.09 -10.16 -3.69
CA ILE A 6 -4.27 -11.33 -4.57
C ILE A 6 -2.97 -12.14 -4.71
N ASP A 7 -1.87 -11.46 -5.03
CA ASP A 7 -0.60 -12.08 -5.41
C ASP A 7 0.19 -12.58 -4.20
N HIS A 8 0.03 -11.95 -3.04
CA HIS A 8 0.88 -12.20 -1.88
C HIS A 8 0.18 -12.71 -0.63
N SER A 9 -1.14 -12.59 -0.47
CA SER A 9 -1.78 -13.04 0.77
C SER A 9 -1.81 -14.57 0.91
N GLY A 10 -1.96 -15.29 -0.21
CA GLY A 10 -2.32 -16.72 -0.19
C GLY A 10 -3.77 -16.99 0.27
N SER A 11 -4.58 -15.95 0.47
CA SER A 11 -5.99 -16.04 0.85
C SER A 11 -6.85 -16.43 -0.36
N PRO A 12 -7.87 -17.30 -0.22
CA PRO A 12 -8.80 -17.62 -1.29
C PRO A 12 -9.72 -16.45 -1.66
N THR A 13 -9.85 -15.47 -0.76
CA THR A 13 -10.73 -14.31 -0.92
C THR A 13 -10.05 -13.03 -0.47
N VAL A 14 -10.32 -11.95 -1.19
CA VAL A 14 -9.97 -10.58 -0.81
C VAL A 14 -11.26 -9.79 -0.68
N ALA A 15 -11.46 -9.13 0.46
CA ALA A 15 -12.58 -8.23 0.70
C ALA A 15 -12.15 -6.80 0.42
N VAL A 16 -12.92 -6.10 -0.41
CA VAL A 16 -12.73 -4.68 -0.71
C VAL A 16 -13.97 -3.92 -0.28
N TYR A 17 -13.76 -2.85 0.49
CA TYR A 17 -14.82 -1.95 0.92
C TYR A 17 -14.46 -0.53 0.54
N LEU A 18 -15.39 0.14 -0.14
CA LEU A 18 -15.28 1.53 -0.53
C LEU A 18 -16.47 2.28 0.07
N ARG A 19 -16.19 3.36 0.78
CA ARG A 19 -17.21 4.28 1.30
C ARG A 19 -16.80 5.70 0.99
N ARG A 20 -17.75 6.50 0.53
CA ARG A 20 -17.55 7.94 0.33
C ARG A 20 -18.54 8.70 1.19
N ASP A 21 -18.05 9.67 1.93
CA ASP A 21 -18.86 10.69 2.58
C ASP A 21 -18.59 12.05 1.89
N PRO A 22 -19.23 13.16 2.30
CA PRO A 22 -19.05 14.45 1.65
C PRO A 22 -17.60 14.94 1.60
N ILE A 23 -16.79 14.62 2.61
CA ILE A 23 -15.43 15.17 2.77
C ILE A 23 -14.34 14.16 2.38
N ASN A 24 -14.58 12.87 2.55
CA ASN A 24 -13.57 11.83 2.39
C ASN A 24 -14.07 10.64 1.57
N THR A 25 -13.12 9.98 0.91
CA THR A 25 -13.25 8.62 0.39
C THR A 25 -12.39 7.68 1.26
N TYR A 26 -12.99 6.57 1.67
CA TYR A 26 -12.39 5.53 2.49
C TYR A 26 -12.32 4.25 1.67
N LEU A 27 -11.13 3.66 1.60
CA LEU A 27 -10.89 2.36 0.98
C LEU A 27 -10.32 1.41 2.04
N LYS A 28 -10.90 0.21 2.13
CA LYS A 28 -10.36 -0.89 2.92
C LYS A 28 -10.15 -2.10 2.03
N VAL A 29 -8.96 -2.68 2.06
CA VAL A 29 -8.64 -3.97 1.46
C VAL A 29 -8.27 -4.93 2.58
N SER A 30 -8.84 -6.13 2.58
CA SER A 30 -8.57 -7.13 3.62
C SER A 30 -8.47 -8.53 3.03
N ASP A 31 -7.50 -9.30 3.49
CA ASP A 31 -7.35 -10.73 3.23
C ASP A 31 -7.26 -11.48 4.55
N ASN A 32 -7.42 -12.81 4.50
CA ASN A 32 -7.22 -13.71 5.65
C ASN A 32 -5.98 -14.59 5.43
N GLY A 33 -4.97 -14.06 4.74
CA GLY A 33 -3.75 -14.76 4.38
C GLY A 33 -2.74 -14.86 5.52
N GLU A 34 -1.47 -15.10 5.19
CA GLU A 34 -0.41 -15.22 6.20
C GLU A 34 -0.03 -13.91 6.88
N GLY A 35 -0.38 -12.77 6.28
CA GLY A 35 -0.03 -11.45 6.78
C GLY A 35 1.25 -10.85 6.21
N VAL A 36 1.20 -9.57 5.87
CA VAL A 36 2.27 -8.85 5.15
C VAL A 36 3.59 -8.79 5.93
N PHE A 37 3.54 -8.50 7.24
CA PHE A 37 4.76 -8.35 8.04
C PHE A 37 5.44 -9.69 8.26
N LEU A 38 4.66 -10.75 8.53
CA LEU A 38 5.21 -12.10 8.66
C LEU A 38 5.80 -12.59 7.33
N LYS A 39 5.13 -12.30 6.20
CA LYS A 39 5.64 -12.64 4.86
C LYS A 39 6.99 -11.97 4.59
N ILE A 40 7.10 -10.67 4.84
CA ILE A 40 8.33 -9.91 4.66
C ILE A 40 9.44 -10.45 5.57
N GLN A 41 9.12 -10.69 6.85
CA GLN A 41 10.06 -11.24 7.81
C GLN A 41 10.68 -12.54 7.28
N LYS A 42 9.85 -13.49 6.82
CA LYS A 42 10.32 -14.76 6.24
C LYS A 42 11.15 -14.55 5.00
N ALA A 43 10.72 -13.67 4.09
CA ALA A 43 11.39 -13.45 2.81
C ALA A 43 12.79 -12.81 2.98
N LEU A 44 12.96 -11.97 3.99
CA LEU A 44 14.21 -11.28 4.27
C LEU A 44 15.06 -11.93 5.39
N GLY A 45 14.55 -12.98 6.04
CA GLY A 45 15.22 -13.63 7.16
C GLY A 45 15.37 -12.71 8.38
N LEU A 46 14.41 -11.80 8.60
CA LEU A 46 14.44 -10.84 9.70
C LEU A 46 14.19 -11.52 11.04
N TRP A 47 14.82 -11.01 12.09
CA TRP A 47 14.68 -11.56 13.43
C TRP A 47 13.27 -11.34 13.98
N ASP A 48 12.66 -10.20 13.64
CA ASP A 48 11.37 -9.76 14.17
C ASP A 48 10.48 -9.18 13.07
N ALA A 49 9.18 -9.46 13.11
CA ALA A 49 8.21 -8.93 12.14
C ALA A 49 8.16 -7.39 12.13
N ARG A 50 8.53 -6.73 13.23
CA ARG A 50 8.61 -5.26 13.33
C ARG A 50 9.67 -4.67 12.41
N GLU A 51 10.74 -5.40 12.11
CA GLU A 51 11.79 -4.96 11.18
C GLU A 51 11.23 -4.82 9.75
N SER A 52 10.20 -5.59 9.40
CA SER A 52 9.51 -5.50 8.11
C SER A 52 8.94 -4.11 7.82
N ILE A 53 8.57 -3.36 8.86
CA ILE A 53 8.03 -2.00 8.71
C ILE A 53 9.11 -1.04 8.26
N LEU A 54 10.33 -1.18 8.78
CA LEU A 54 11.47 -0.37 8.36
C LEU A 54 11.79 -0.63 6.88
N GLU A 55 11.69 -1.87 6.44
CA GLU A 55 11.90 -2.23 5.04
C GLU A 55 10.80 -1.67 4.12
N LEU A 56 9.54 -1.64 4.59
CA LEU A 56 8.45 -0.95 3.87
C LEU A 56 8.68 0.56 3.79
N ALA A 57 9.19 1.18 4.87
CA ALA A 57 9.47 2.61 4.92
C ALA A 57 10.59 3.03 3.96
N LYS A 58 11.52 2.15 3.61
CA LYS A 58 12.57 2.40 2.60
C LYS A 58 12.04 2.49 1.17
N GLY A 59 10.83 2.00 0.92
CA GLY A 59 10.12 2.21 -0.34
C GLY A 59 10.47 1.30 -1.51
N LYS A 60 11.45 0.39 -1.39
CA LYS A 60 11.87 -0.52 -2.47
C LYS A 60 11.86 -1.99 -2.03
N LEU A 61 10.73 -2.47 -1.50
CA LEU A 61 10.64 -3.83 -0.96
C LEU A 61 9.68 -4.72 -1.76
N THR A 62 10.25 -5.64 -2.54
CA THR A 62 9.48 -6.68 -3.23
C THR A 62 9.88 -8.08 -2.77
N THR A 63 8.89 -8.94 -2.57
CA THR A 63 9.11 -10.39 -2.36
C THR A 63 9.00 -11.18 -3.66
N ASP A 64 8.65 -10.52 -4.77
CA ASP A 64 8.65 -11.07 -6.12
C ASP A 64 9.10 -10.01 -7.13
N PRO A 65 10.43 -9.87 -7.35
CA PRO A 65 10.99 -8.88 -8.25
C PRO A 65 10.59 -9.06 -9.72
N SER A 66 10.14 -10.26 -10.11
CA SER A 66 9.78 -10.56 -11.49
C SER A 66 8.41 -9.99 -11.88
N ARG A 67 7.55 -9.75 -10.88
CA ARG A 67 6.16 -9.28 -11.07
C ARG A 67 5.87 -7.95 -10.37
N HIS A 68 6.65 -7.59 -9.35
CA HIS A 68 6.41 -6.37 -8.57
C HIS A 68 7.70 -5.63 -8.27
N THR A 69 7.68 -4.31 -8.47
CA THR A 69 8.79 -3.43 -8.08
C THR A 69 8.93 -3.29 -6.56
N GLY A 70 7.89 -3.67 -5.80
CA GLY A 70 7.91 -3.61 -4.34
C GLY A 70 7.56 -2.25 -3.75
N GLU A 71 7.27 -1.28 -4.60
CA GLU A 71 7.03 0.09 -4.17
C GLU A 71 5.52 0.35 -3.93
N GLY A 72 4.66 -0.62 -4.26
CA GLY A 72 3.20 -0.44 -4.26
C GLY A 72 2.63 -0.05 -2.89
N ILE A 73 3.13 -0.62 -1.80
CA ILE A 73 2.72 -0.25 -0.44
C ILE A 73 3.19 1.17 -0.11
N PHE A 74 4.44 1.48 -0.43
CA PHE A 74 5.06 2.77 -0.14
C PHE A 74 4.39 3.91 -0.90
N PHE A 75 4.20 3.80 -2.22
CA PHE A 75 3.50 4.85 -2.98
C PHE A 75 2.04 4.97 -2.57
N SER A 76 1.38 3.87 -2.19
CA SER A 76 0.01 3.93 -1.66
C SER A 76 -0.04 4.70 -0.33
N SER A 77 0.95 4.53 0.55
CA SER A 77 1.00 5.28 1.81
C SER A 77 1.24 6.77 1.58
N LYS A 78 2.09 7.15 0.60
CA LYS A 78 2.32 8.56 0.24
C LYS A 78 1.19 9.21 -0.54
N ALA A 79 0.35 8.43 -1.21
CA ALA A 79 -0.79 8.95 -1.97
C ALA A 79 -2.00 9.30 -1.09
N ALA A 80 -2.23 8.53 -0.03
CA ALA A 80 -3.37 8.70 0.87
C ALA A 80 -3.10 9.81 1.92
N ASP A 81 -4.19 10.38 2.46
CA ASP A 81 -4.07 11.33 3.59
C ASP A 81 -3.92 10.62 4.94
N GLN A 82 -4.43 9.40 5.00
CA GLN A 82 -4.16 8.44 6.07
C GLN A 82 -4.01 7.06 5.43
N PHE A 83 -3.00 6.33 5.83
CA PHE A 83 -2.74 4.96 5.43
C PHE A 83 -2.46 4.11 6.65
N ASP A 84 -3.22 3.06 6.86
CA ASP A 84 -2.98 2.06 7.91
C ASP A 84 -2.79 0.70 7.28
N ILE A 85 -1.83 -0.08 7.78
CA ILE A 85 -1.66 -1.49 7.46
C ILE A 85 -1.52 -2.31 8.74
N LEU A 86 -2.51 -3.17 8.95
CA LEU A 86 -2.62 -4.04 10.11
C LEU A 86 -2.39 -5.49 9.67
N SER A 87 -1.59 -6.21 10.43
CA SER A 87 -1.36 -7.65 10.22
C SER A 87 -0.82 -8.28 11.49
N GLY A 88 -1.43 -9.39 11.93
CA GLY A 88 -1.16 -9.98 13.23
C GLY A 88 -1.46 -9.01 14.35
N ASN A 89 -0.45 -8.73 15.18
CA ASN A 89 -0.52 -7.74 16.26
C ASN A 89 0.10 -6.37 15.91
N LEU A 90 0.57 -6.18 14.69
CA LEU A 90 1.25 -4.95 14.28
C LEU A 90 0.31 -4.06 13.49
N ASN A 91 0.39 -2.76 13.74
CA ASN A 91 -0.21 -1.71 12.92
C ASN A 91 0.85 -0.67 12.57
N PHE A 92 1.03 -0.42 11.28
CA PHE A 92 1.79 0.72 10.77
C PHE A 92 0.82 1.73 10.18
N ALA A 93 0.90 2.98 10.66
CA ALA A 93 0.09 4.09 10.18
C ALA A 93 0.98 5.22 9.63
N HIS A 94 0.56 5.81 8.52
CA HIS A 94 1.17 6.99 7.91
C HIS A 94 0.10 8.07 7.76
N GLU A 95 0.41 9.28 8.23
CA GLU A 95 -0.44 10.46 8.09
C GLU A 95 0.15 11.44 7.07
N ALA A 96 -0.71 12.26 6.44
CA ALA A 96 -0.31 13.23 5.41
C ALA A 96 0.73 14.26 5.87
N ASP A 97 0.88 14.50 7.17
CA ASP A 97 1.90 15.39 7.72
C ASP A 97 3.31 14.76 7.77
N GLY A 98 3.43 13.51 7.31
CA GLY A 98 4.68 12.76 7.29
C GLY A 98 4.91 11.92 8.54
N THR A 99 3.99 11.95 9.52
CA THR A 99 4.14 11.18 10.75
C THR A 99 3.90 9.69 10.50
N ASP A 100 4.84 8.87 10.96
CA ASP A 100 4.76 7.42 10.95
C ASP A 100 4.53 6.90 12.38
N TRP A 101 3.53 6.05 12.56
CA TRP A 101 3.24 5.37 13.84
C TRP A 101 3.40 3.86 13.69
N LEU A 102 4.09 3.26 14.66
CA LEU A 102 4.10 1.83 14.87
C LEU A 102 3.42 1.49 16.19
N MET A 103 2.34 0.73 16.12
CA MET A 103 1.59 0.25 17.26
C MET A 103 1.64 -1.27 17.33
N VAL A 104 1.76 -1.80 18.55
CA VAL A 104 1.67 -3.23 18.83
C VAL A 104 0.42 -3.48 19.67
N GLY A 105 -0.55 -4.17 19.09
CA GLY A 105 -1.78 -4.59 19.75
C GLY A 105 -1.59 -5.85 20.61
N GLN A 106 -2.68 -6.24 21.28
CA GLN A 106 -2.72 -7.46 22.12
C GLN A 106 -3.29 -8.68 21.39
N GLY A 107 -3.88 -8.50 20.20
CA GLY A 107 -4.47 -9.57 19.40
C GLY A 107 -3.59 -9.97 18.22
N ASP A 108 -3.81 -11.16 17.68
CA ASP A 108 -3.17 -11.68 16.47
C ASP A 108 -4.25 -11.87 15.41
N GLU A 109 -4.55 -10.82 14.63
CA GLU A 109 -5.55 -10.92 13.57
C GLU A 109 -4.93 -11.56 12.31
N PRO A 110 -5.59 -12.58 11.72
CA PRO A 110 -5.07 -13.22 10.51
C PRO A 110 -5.08 -12.26 9.32
N GLY A 111 -4.15 -12.48 8.39
CA GLY A 111 -4.07 -11.76 7.13
C GLY A 111 -3.57 -10.34 7.24
N THR A 112 -3.93 -9.54 6.23
CA THR A 112 -3.57 -8.13 6.14
C THR A 112 -4.81 -7.28 5.92
N ARG A 113 -4.90 -6.16 6.63
CA ARG A 113 -5.92 -5.14 6.42
C ARG A 113 -5.25 -3.80 6.14
N VAL A 114 -5.56 -3.23 4.99
CA VAL A 114 -5.10 -1.90 4.59
C VAL A 114 -6.29 -0.96 4.62
N LEU A 115 -6.16 0.17 5.31
CA LEU A 115 -7.12 1.26 5.29
C LEU A 115 -6.46 2.48 4.66
N MET A 116 -7.22 3.17 3.82
CA MET A 116 -6.82 4.43 3.23
C MET A 116 -7.96 5.43 3.34
N ARG A 117 -7.62 6.67 3.69
CA ARG A 117 -8.51 7.82 3.62
C ARG A 117 -7.93 8.85 2.69
N LEU A 118 -8.77 9.39 1.83
CA LEU A 118 -8.42 10.44 0.88
C LEU A 118 -9.46 11.56 0.96
N ALA A 119 -9.00 12.80 1.09
CA ALA A 119 -9.84 13.97 0.98
C ALA A 119 -10.39 14.08 -0.44
N ASN A 120 -11.70 14.32 -0.57
CA ASN A 120 -12.38 14.38 -1.86
C ASN A 120 -11.93 15.57 -2.73
N ASP A 121 -11.38 16.60 -2.10
CA ASP A 121 -10.88 17.84 -2.67
C ASP A 121 -9.34 17.89 -2.74
N SER A 122 -8.66 16.76 -2.55
CA SER A 122 -7.20 16.69 -2.63
C SER A 122 -6.69 17.12 -4.01
N GLU A 123 -5.79 18.12 -4.02
CA GLU A 123 -5.06 18.56 -5.22
C GLU A 123 -3.87 17.63 -5.55
N ARG A 124 -3.54 16.70 -4.64
CA ARG A 124 -2.44 15.74 -4.84
C ARG A 124 -2.75 14.87 -6.06
N THR A 125 -1.76 14.72 -6.93
CA THR A 125 -1.83 13.83 -8.09
C THR A 125 -0.88 12.66 -7.91
N LEU A 126 -1.16 11.52 -8.53
CA LEU A 126 -0.24 10.38 -8.48
C LEU A 126 1.13 10.75 -9.07
N THR A 127 1.14 11.52 -10.17
CA THR A 127 2.38 12.03 -10.77
C THR A 127 3.19 12.83 -9.76
N SER A 128 2.58 13.75 -9.01
CA SER A 128 3.32 14.52 -7.99
C SER A 128 3.89 13.65 -6.86
N VAL A 129 3.22 12.54 -6.52
CA VAL A 129 3.74 11.58 -5.52
C VAL A 129 4.92 10.80 -6.10
N PHE A 130 4.80 10.31 -7.34
CA PHE A 130 5.90 9.63 -8.02
C PHE A 130 7.11 10.54 -8.18
N ASP A 131 6.93 11.76 -8.67
CA ASP A 131 8.00 12.74 -8.88
C ASP A 131 8.73 13.10 -7.57
N ALA A 132 8.04 13.04 -6.43
CA ALA A 132 8.62 13.37 -5.13
C ALA A 132 9.46 12.24 -4.51
N TYR A 133 9.18 10.98 -4.85
CA TYR A 133 9.78 9.82 -4.16
C TYR A 133 10.44 8.79 -5.08
N ALA A 134 10.29 8.89 -6.41
CA ALA A 134 11.01 8.05 -7.36
C ALA A 134 12.47 8.51 -7.49
N GLU A 135 13.42 7.58 -7.66
CA GLU A 135 14.81 7.94 -7.92
C GLU A 135 15.02 8.33 -9.40
N PRO A 136 16.12 9.06 -9.72
CA PRO A 136 16.41 9.51 -11.10
C PRO A 136 16.45 8.41 -12.17
N ASP A 137 16.76 7.16 -11.80
CA ASP A 137 16.76 6.02 -12.73
C ASP A 137 15.38 5.34 -12.88
N ASP A 138 14.40 5.70 -12.05
CA ASP A 138 13.03 5.18 -12.09
C ASP A 138 12.13 5.88 -13.13
N PHE A 139 12.70 6.85 -13.88
CA PHE A 139 12.03 7.73 -14.86
C PHE A 139 11.42 7.03 -16.09
N ARG A 140 11.45 5.69 -16.14
CA ARG A 140 10.85 4.88 -17.20
C ARG A 140 9.36 4.56 -16.97
N ARG A 141 8.60 5.49 -16.40
CA ARG A 141 7.17 5.30 -16.11
C ARG A 141 6.33 6.42 -16.72
N GLU A 142 5.42 6.04 -17.62
CA GLU A 142 4.53 6.98 -18.33
C GLU A 142 3.66 7.77 -17.33
N ARG A 143 3.69 9.10 -17.49
CA ARG A 143 3.01 10.07 -16.61
C ARG A 143 1.49 9.99 -16.77
N MET A 144 0.74 9.91 -15.67
CA MET A 144 -0.71 10.15 -15.65
C MET A 144 -1.05 11.36 -14.78
N THR A 145 -1.59 12.41 -15.39
CA THR A 145 -2.01 13.68 -14.77
C THR A 145 -3.35 13.60 -14.03
N THR A 146 -3.68 12.47 -13.41
CA THR A 146 -4.98 12.27 -12.74
C THR A 146 -4.89 12.67 -11.27
N SER A 147 -5.79 13.54 -10.82
CA SER A 147 -5.99 13.88 -9.40
C SER A 147 -6.50 12.67 -8.62
N ILE A 148 -6.07 12.51 -7.37
CA ILE A 148 -6.21 11.29 -6.56
C ILE A 148 -7.67 10.98 -6.10
N GLY A 149 -8.69 11.67 -6.62
CA GLY A 149 -10.09 11.39 -6.33
C GLY A 149 -10.55 9.95 -6.68
N ALA A 150 -11.77 9.56 -6.27
CA ALA A 150 -12.30 8.19 -6.43
C ALA A 150 -12.18 7.56 -7.83
N ALA A 151 -12.09 8.38 -8.89
CA ALA A 151 -11.85 7.92 -10.27
C ALA A 151 -10.40 7.43 -10.52
N ALA A 152 -9.42 7.93 -9.76
CA ALA A 152 -8.04 7.50 -9.86
C ALA A 152 -7.86 6.05 -9.41
N ILE A 153 -8.54 5.61 -8.33
CA ILE A 153 -8.46 4.25 -7.76
C ILE A 153 -8.73 3.15 -8.81
N ILE A 154 -9.59 3.42 -9.80
CA ILE A 154 -9.88 2.49 -10.90
C ILE A 154 -8.81 2.58 -12.01
N SER A 155 -8.21 3.75 -12.23
CA SER A 155 -7.11 3.94 -13.18
C SER A 155 -5.80 3.25 -12.74
N TRP A 156 -5.66 2.92 -11.44
CA TRP A 156 -4.57 2.11 -10.91
C TRP A 156 -4.53 0.69 -11.51
N GLU A 157 -5.65 0.13 -11.98
CA GLU A 157 -5.68 -1.22 -12.56
C GLU A 157 -4.94 -1.30 -13.89
N LYS A 158 -5.10 -0.30 -14.78
CA LYS A 158 -4.54 -0.36 -16.14
C LYS A 158 -3.02 -0.26 -16.17
N PHE A 159 -2.42 0.50 -15.26
CA PHE A 159 -0.98 0.76 -15.23
C PHE A 159 -0.16 -0.49 -14.88
N TRP A 160 -0.66 -1.35 -13.99
CA TRP A 160 0.06 -2.56 -13.58
C TRP A 160 -0.20 -3.76 -14.50
N THR A 161 -1.36 -3.83 -15.16
CA THR A 161 -1.64 -4.90 -16.14
C THR A 161 -1.00 -4.67 -17.51
N SER A 162 -0.69 -3.42 -17.89
CA SER A 162 -0.10 -3.12 -19.21
C SER A 162 1.42 -3.36 -19.30
N GLN A 163 2.06 -3.81 -18.21
CA GLN A 163 3.49 -4.18 -18.20
C GLN A 163 3.74 -5.68 -17.93
N ALA A 164 2.68 -6.50 -17.97
CA ALA A 164 2.75 -7.96 -17.85
C ALA A 164 2.69 -8.71 -19.19
N TYR A 165 2.89 -8.01 -20.32
CA TYR A 165 3.06 -8.60 -21.66
C TYR A 165 4.20 -7.93 -22.42
#